data_AF-A0A7S2QHV9-F1
#
_entry.id   AF-A0A7S2QHV9-F1
#
_cell.length_a   1.000
_cell.length_b   1.000
_cell.length_c   1.000
_cell.angle_alpha   90.00
_cell.angle_beta   90.00
_cell.angle_gamma   90.00
#
_symmetry.space_group_name_H-M   'P 1'
#
loop_
_entity.id
_entity.type
_entity.pdbx_description
1 polymer ?
#
loop_
_entity_poly.entity_id
_entity_poly.type
_entity_poly.pdbx_seq_one_letter_code
_entity_poly.pdbx_strand_id
1 'polypeptide(L)'
;AMGNYFFTASEGDEVKVEYTFGYLLDAEGNVRINLHHSSVPYVRGKGITRSQVLAAQKAWGDGIVRISAIHAVGGDCEMAASALVKKMYGFGLTPVLFKPTLANDVQFRSTFEDALSYFVAQEKKLHPEDTGFAIKGWKAVRWENSGINLCGDTALAM
;
A
#
# COMPACT_ATOMS: atom_id res chain seq x y z
N ALA A 1 -8.76 12.58 -39.75
CA ALA A 1 -7.75 13.38 -39.04
C ALA A 1 -7.41 12.71 -37.71
N MET A 2 -6.16 12.79 -37.26
CA MET A 2 -5.71 12.28 -35.96
C MET A 2 -4.76 13.28 -35.32
N GLY A 3 -4.67 13.28 -33.99
CA GLY A 3 -3.79 14.20 -33.27
C GLY A 3 -4.14 14.32 -31.80
N ASN A 4 -3.84 15.48 -31.22
CA ASN A 4 -4.20 15.81 -29.84
C ASN A 4 -5.06 17.08 -29.81
N TYR A 5 -6.02 17.13 -28.89
CA TYR A 5 -6.67 18.37 -28.47
C TYR A 5 -6.62 18.50 -26.95
N PHE A 6 -6.83 19.70 -26.44
CA PHE A 6 -6.71 20.03 -25.02
C PHE A 6 -8.02 20.64 -24.53
N PHE A 7 -8.58 20.09 -23.44
CA PHE A 7 -9.65 20.76 -22.72
C PHE A 7 -9.05 21.67 -21.66
N THR A 8 -9.40 22.94 -21.64
CA THR A 8 -9.04 23.85 -20.55
C THR A 8 -10.19 23.89 -19.54
N ALA A 9 -9.91 23.50 -18.29
CA ALA A 9 -10.86 23.60 -17.19
C ALA A 9 -11.08 25.06 -16.77
N SER A 10 -12.14 25.32 -16.01
CA SER A 10 -12.49 26.64 -15.48
C SER A 10 -11.33 27.32 -14.72
N GLU A 11 -10.45 26.51 -14.14
CA GLU A 11 -9.33 26.92 -13.30
C GLU A 11 -8.01 27.06 -14.08
N GLY A 12 -8.02 26.83 -15.41
CA GLY A 12 -6.86 26.97 -16.30
C GLY A 12 -6.06 25.69 -16.54
N ASP A 13 -6.36 24.60 -15.84
CA ASP A 13 -5.72 23.31 -16.07
C ASP A 13 -6.10 22.71 -17.43
N GLU A 14 -5.11 22.19 -18.16
CA GLU A 14 -5.31 21.54 -19.45
C GLU A 14 -5.34 20.00 -19.34
N VAL A 15 -6.35 19.38 -19.95
CA VAL A 15 -6.44 17.93 -20.14
C VAL A 15 -6.13 17.60 -21.60
N LYS A 16 -4.97 17.00 -21.83
CA LYS A 16 -4.57 16.48 -23.14
C LYS A 16 -5.38 15.23 -23.50
N VAL A 17 -5.86 15.16 -24.73
CA VAL A 17 -6.65 14.05 -25.28
C VAL A 17 -6.15 13.69 -26.68
N GLU A 18 -6.05 12.40 -26.97
CA GLU A 18 -5.74 11.84 -28.29
C GLU A 18 -7.04 11.61 -29.06
N TYR A 19 -7.07 11.92 -30.36
CA TYR A 19 -8.28 11.78 -31.17
C TYR A 19 -8.06 11.16 -32.54
N THR A 20 -9.12 10.51 -33.04
CA THR A 20 -9.32 10.17 -34.45
C THR A 20 -10.72 10.61 -34.88
N PHE A 21 -10.80 11.45 -35.92
CA PHE A 21 -12.05 11.87 -36.56
C PHE A 21 -12.10 11.47 -38.03
N GLY A 22 -13.22 10.91 -38.46
CA GLY A 22 -13.59 10.75 -39.87
C GLY A 22 -14.72 11.71 -40.23
N TYR A 23 -14.76 12.12 -41.50
CA TYR A 23 -15.77 13.03 -42.02
C TYR A 23 -16.37 12.53 -43.34
N LEU A 24 -17.64 12.87 -43.58
CA LEU A 24 -18.35 12.71 -44.87
C LEU A 24 -19.21 13.94 -45.15
N LEU A 25 -19.74 14.07 -46.36
CA LEU A 25 -20.78 15.05 -46.68
C LEU A 25 -22.16 14.41 -46.60
N ASP A 26 -23.14 15.10 -46.02
CA ASP A 26 -24.54 14.70 -46.14
C ASP A 26 -25.14 15.08 -47.50
N ALA A 27 -26.43 14.78 -47.71
CA ALA A 27 -27.11 15.04 -48.98
C ALA A 27 -27.21 16.53 -49.31
N GLU A 28 -27.18 17.39 -48.29
CA GLU A 28 -27.20 18.84 -48.40
C GLU A 28 -25.79 19.45 -48.56
N GLY A 29 -24.73 18.63 -48.55
CA GLY A 29 -23.34 19.06 -48.70
C GLY A 29 -22.69 19.56 -47.40
N ASN A 30 -23.27 19.32 -46.23
CA ASN A 30 -22.66 19.67 -44.95
C ASN A 30 -21.70 18.58 -44.48
N VAL A 31 -20.61 19.00 -43.82
CA VAL A 31 -19.65 18.07 -43.21
C VAL A 31 -20.26 17.41 -41.97
N ARG A 32 -20.24 16.07 -41.93
CA ARG A 32 -20.67 15.24 -40.80
C ARG A 32 -19.52 14.37 -40.32
N ILE A 33 -19.45 14.14 -39.02
CA ILE A 33 -18.51 13.19 -38.41
C ILE A 33 -19.06 11.78 -38.61
N ASN A 34 -18.27 10.87 -39.18
CA ASN A 34 -18.63 9.46 -39.36
C ASN A 34 -17.74 8.47 -38.58
N LEU A 35 -16.73 8.99 -37.90
CA LEU A 35 -15.89 8.25 -36.95
C LEU A 35 -15.45 9.22 -35.86
N HIS A 36 -15.59 8.81 -34.59
CA HIS A 36 -15.09 9.54 -33.44
C HIS A 36 -14.47 8.54 -32.46
N HIS A 37 -13.16 8.60 -32.30
CA HIS A 37 -12.45 7.98 -31.19
C HIS A 37 -11.70 9.06 -30.42
N SER A 38 -11.77 8.99 -29.09
CA SER A 38 -11.10 9.92 -28.18
C SER A 38 -10.68 9.18 -26.92
N SER A 39 -9.46 9.43 -26.45
CA SER A 39 -8.91 8.85 -25.23
C SER A 39 -7.96 9.81 -24.54
N VAL A 40 -7.95 9.80 -23.22
CA VAL A 40 -6.82 10.40 -22.48
C VAL A 40 -5.56 9.58 -22.72
N PRO A 41 -4.37 10.20 -22.88
CA PRO A 41 -3.12 9.47 -22.98
C PRO A 41 -2.96 8.52 -21.79
N TYR A 42 -2.44 7.31 -22.05
CA TYR A 42 -2.16 6.36 -20.97
C TYR A 42 -1.15 6.98 -19.99
N VAL A 43 -1.62 7.28 -18.78
CA VAL A 43 -0.75 7.63 -17.66
C VAL A 43 -0.51 6.33 -16.91
N ARG A 44 0.74 5.85 -16.90
CA ARG A 44 1.13 4.77 -15.98
C ARG A 44 0.74 5.23 -14.58
N GLY A 45 -0.17 4.52 -13.92
CA GLY A 45 -0.60 4.84 -12.56
C GLY A 45 0.64 5.10 -11.69
N LYS A 46 0.55 6.07 -10.76
CA LYS A 46 1.68 6.42 -9.89
C LYS A 46 2.14 5.15 -9.18
N GLY A 47 3.22 4.57 -9.68
CA GLY A 47 3.80 3.37 -9.08
C GLY A 47 4.27 3.68 -7.68
N ILE A 48 4.40 2.64 -6.86
CA ILE A 48 4.97 2.80 -5.52
C ILE A 48 6.38 3.40 -5.64
N THR A 49 6.66 4.41 -4.82
CA THR A 49 7.94 5.11 -4.84
C THR A 49 8.87 4.58 -3.75
N ARG A 50 10.18 4.80 -3.95
CA ARG A 50 11.17 4.51 -2.91
C ARG A 50 10.87 5.26 -1.60
N SER A 51 10.39 6.50 -1.68
CA SER A 51 10.04 7.29 -0.50
C SER A 51 8.85 6.69 0.27
N GLN A 52 7.85 6.14 -0.43
CA GLN A 52 6.74 5.44 0.21
C GLN A 52 7.22 4.17 0.94
N VAL A 53 8.12 3.39 0.34
CA VAL A 53 8.70 2.20 0.99
C VAL A 53 9.48 2.58 2.26
N LEU A 54 10.34 3.59 2.19
CA LEU A 54 11.12 4.06 3.34
C LEU A 54 10.22 4.63 4.45
N ALA A 55 9.17 5.36 4.08
CA ALA A 55 8.19 5.88 5.02
C ALA A 55 7.41 4.73 5.70
N ALA A 56 7.04 3.69 4.96
CA ALA A 56 6.37 2.51 5.50
C ALA A 56 7.26 1.73 6.47
N GLN A 57 8.54 1.51 6.14
CA GLN A 57 9.53 0.90 7.04
C GLN A 57 9.67 1.69 8.33
N LYS A 58 9.86 3.02 8.24
CA LYS A 58 9.93 3.89 9.42
C LYS A 58 8.66 3.78 10.26
N ALA A 59 7.48 3.90 9.65
CA ALA A 59 6.21 3.84 10.35
C ALA A 59 5.97 2.50 11.06
N TRP A 60 6.38 1.38 10.44
CA TRP A 60 6.33 0.06 11.07
C TRP A 60 7.25 0.01 12.30
N GLY A 61 8.51 0.45 12.16
CA GLY A 61 9.48 0.47 13.26
C GLY A 61 9.06 1.36 14.43
N ASP A 62 8.58 2.58 14.13
CA ASP A 62 8.02 3.51 15.12
C ASP A 62 6.82 2.86 15.85
N GLY A 63 5.98 2.11 15.14
CA GLY A 63 4.85 1.36 15.69
C GLY A 63 5.28 0.32 16.72
N ILE A 64 6.31 -0.47 16.42
CA ILE A 64 6.85 -1.46 17.35
C ILE A 64 7.41 -0.79 18.61
N VAL A 65 8.20 0.28 18.46
CA VAL A 65 8.74 1.04 19.59
C VAL A 65 7.62 1.64 20.44
N ARG A 66 6.56 2.16 19.81
CA ARG A 66 5.38 2.69 20.51
C ARG A 66 4.69 1.61 21.34
N ILE A 67 4.46 0.42 20.79
CA ILE A 67 3.85 -0.70 21.53
C ILE A 67 4.72 -1.07 22.74
N SER A 68 6.04 -1.18 22.55
CA SER A 68 6.98 -1.42 23.66
C SER A 68 6.94 -0.33 24.73
N ALA A 69 6.79 0.94 24.36
CA ALA A 69 6.66 2.05 25.31
C ALA A 69 5.34 2.01 26.09
N ILE A 70 4.23 1.68 25.42
CA ILE A 70 2.91 1.50 26.04
C ILE A 70 2.94 0.35 27.04
N HIS A 71 3.58 -0.77 26.67
CA HIS A 71 3.74 -1.91 27.56
C HIS A 71 4.50 -1.55 28.84
N ALA A 72 5.58 -0.77 28.72
CA ALA A 72 6.41 -0.37 29.85
C ALA A 72 5.66 0.44 30.92
N VAL A 73 4.53 1.06 30.57
CA VAL A 73 3.67 1.83 31.50
C VAL A 73 2.35 1.10 31.81
N GLY A 74 2.22 -0.17 31.43
CA GLY A 74 1.02 -0.99 31.67
C GLY A 74 -0.19 -0.58 30.83
N GLY A 75 0.01 0.08 29.69
CA GLY A 75 -1.07 0.51 28.81
C GLY A 75 -1.57 -0.58 27.85
N ASP A 76 -2.61 -0.24 27.08
CA ASP A 76 -3.27 -1.17 26.17
C ASP A 76 -2.44 -1.45 24.90
N CYS A 77 -1.68 -2.54 24.97
CA CYS A 77 -0.83 -3.00 23.87
C CYS A 77 -1.64 -3.66 22.75
N GLU A 78 -2.77 -4.30 23.08
CA GLU A 78 -3.61 -4.99 22.11
C GLU A 78 -4.26 -3.99 21.16
N MET A 79 -4.80 -2.90 21.69
CA MET A 79 -5.33 -1.80 20.88
C MET A 79 -4.23 -1.17 20.02
N ALA A 80 -3.05 -0.92 20.58
CA ALA A 80 -1.94 -0.32 19.84
C ALA A 80 -1.43 -1.22 18.70
N ALA A 81 -1.31 -2.53 18.95
CA ALA A 81 -0.89 -3.50 17.94
C ALA A 81 -1.98 -3.75 16.91
N SER A 82 -3.25 -3.85 17.31
CA SER A 82 -4.39 -3.95 16.39
C SER A 82 -4.42 -2.78 15.41
N ALA A 83 -4.22 -1.55 15.90
CA ALA A 83 -4.13 -0.37 15.06
C ALA A 83 -2.93 -0.41 14.09
N LEU A 84 -1.77 -0.86 14.56
CA LEU A 84 -0.59 -1.01 13.71
C LEU A 84 -0.82 -2.06 12.61
N VAL A 85 -1.31 -3.25 12.98
CA VAL A 85 -1.51 -4.36 12.04
C VAL A 85 -2.57 -3.99 11.00
N LYS A 86 -3.71 -3.43 11.40
CA LYS A 86 -4.75 -2.96 10.45
C LYS A 86 -4.25 -1.89 9.49
N LYS A 87 -3.34 -1.03 9.95
CA LYS A 87 -2.78 0.05 9.13
C LYS A 87 -1.73 -0.45 8.13
N MET A 88 -0.89 -1.40 8.55
CA MET A 88 0.34 -1.74 7.82
C MET A 88 0.27 -3.06 7.05
N TYR A 89 -0.68 -3.95 7.40
CA TYR A 89 -0.81 -5.27 6.79
C TYR A 89 -2.08 -5.32 5.94
N GLY A 90 -1.97 -5.93 4.75
CA GLY A 90 -3.06 -6.04 3.79
C GLY A 90 -4.14 -7.08 4.13
N PHE A 91 -4.34 -7.43 5.40
CA PHE A 91 -5.39 -8.36 5.81
C PHE A 91 -6.76 -7.85 5.34
N GLY A 92 -7.53 -8.71 4.68
CA GLY A 92 -8.82 -8.34 4.06
C GLY A 92 -8.71 -7.66 2.69
N LEU A 93 -7.50 -7.24 2.27
CA LEU A 93 -7.24 -6.72 0.92
C LEU A 93 -6.65 -7.80 0.01
N THR A 94 -5.71 -8.59 0.52
CA THR A 94 -4.99 -9.65 -0.20
C THR A 94 -4.46 -10.69 0.79
N PRO A 95 -4.19 -11.95 0.39
CA PRO A 95 -3.51 -12.91 1.26
C PRO A 95 -2.16 -12.36 1.76
N VAL A 96 -1.97 -12.39 3.08
CA VAL A 96 -0.72 -11.97 3.73
C VAL A 96 0.10 -13.22 4.06
N LEU A 97 1.30 -13.31 3.50
CA LEU A 97 2.25 -14.40 3.75
C LEU A 97 3.25 -13.94 4.83
N PHE A 98 2.89 -14.11 6.10
CA PHE A 98 3.70 -13.66 7.21
C PHE A 98 4.38 -14.82 7.93
N LYS A 99 5.71 -14.89 7.83
CA LYS A 99 6.57 -15.77 8.63
C LYS A 99 7.25 -14.95 9.72
N PRO A 100 6.83 -15.03 11.00
CA PRO A 100 7.46 -14.26 12.06
C PRO A 100 8.91 -14.68 12.34
N THR A 101 9.67 -13.79 12.98
CA THR A 101 11.08 -14.01 13.31
C THR A 101 11.26 -15.05 14.42
N LEU A 102 10.39 -15.04 15.43
CA LEU A 102 10.48 -15.83 16.65
C LEU A 102 9.35 -16.87 16.74
N ALA A 103 9.13 -17.60 15.65
CA ALA A 103 8.13 -18.66 15.59
C ALA A 103 8.78 -19.91 14.98
N ASN A 104 8.86 -20.97 15.78
CA ASN A 104 9.54 -22.22 15.46
C ASN A 104 8.55 -23.36 15.20
N ASP A 105 7.50 -23.47 16.01
CA ASP A 105 6.60 -24.62 16.00
C ASP A 105 5.47 -24.41 15.00
N VAL A 106 4.77 -23.27 15.09
CA VAL A 106 3.84 -22.81 14.06
C VAL A 106 4.52 -21.66 13.35
N GLN A 107 5.01 -21.85 12.13
CA GLN A 107 5.94 -20.90 11.53
C GLN A 107 5.28 -19.71 10.81
N PHE A 108 3.97 -19.76 10.55
CA PHE A 108 3.26 -18.78 9.73
C PHE A 108 2.06 -18.19 10.47
N ARG A 109 1.73 -16.92 10.18
CA ARG A 109 0.60 -16.17 10.76
C ARG A 109 -0.20 -15.52 9.63
N SER A 110 -1.06 -16.30 8.99
CA SER A 110 -1.76 -15.89 7.77
C SER A 110 -3.04 -15.08 8.02
N THR A 111 -3.44 -14.90 9.28
CA THR A 111 -4.62 -14.14 9.69
C THR A 111 -4.26 -12.93 10.54
N PHE A 112 -5.20 -11.99 10.65
CA PHE A 112 -5.04 -10.81 11.50
C PHE A 112 -4.85 -11.21 12.96
N GLU A 113 -5.67 -12.15 13.43
CA GLU A 113 -5.69 -12.65 14.81
C GLU A 113 -4.37 -13.36 15.15
N ASP A 114 -3.84 -14.18 14.23
CA ASP A 114 -2.53 -14.82 14.37
C ASP A 114 -1.41 -13.79 14.47
N ALA A 115 -1.40 -12.80 13.58
CA ALA A 115 -0.39 -11.74 13.62
C ALA A 115 -0.47 -10.92 14.91
N LEU A 116 -1.68 -10.58 15.36
CA LEU A 116 -1.91 -9.86 16.61
C LEU A 116 -1.41 -10.66 17.82
N SER A 117 -1.73 -11.96 17.86
CA SER A 117 -1.23 -12.89 18.89
C SER A 117 0.30 -12.88 18.93
N TYR A 118 0.96 -13.04 17.78
CA TYR A 118 2.42 -12.97 17.70
C TYR A 118 3.00 -11.64 18.23
N PHE A 119 2.36 -10.50 17.90
CA PHE A 119 2.88 -9.20 18.29
C PHE A 119 2.76 -8.91 19.77
N VAL A 120 1.65 -9.29 20.43
CA VAL A 120 1.35 -8.78 21.79
C VAL A 120 0.72 -9.78 22.75
N ALA A 121 0.55 -11.06 22.37
CA ALA A 121 -0.03 -12.03 23.28
C ALA A 121 0.81 -12.20 24.55
N GLN A 122 0.10 -12.37 25.66
CA GLN A 122 0.62 -12.78 26.95
C GLN A 122 -0.10 -14.06 27.36
N GLU A 123 -1.17 -13.95 28.16
CA GLU A 123 -1.97 -15.10 28.59
C GLU A 123 -2.89 -15.63 27.48
N LYS A 124 -3.58 -14.74 26.76
CA LYS A 124 -4.49 -15.11 25.66
C LYS A 124 -3.74 -15.22 24.33
N LYS A 125 -2.92 -16.25 24.20
CA LYS A 125 -2.17 -16.57 22.98
C LYS A 125 -2.87 -17.62 22.12
N LEU A 126 -2.81 -17.44 20.79
CA LEU A 126 -3.31 -18.42 19.82
C LEU A 126 -2.32 -19.57 19.60
N HIS A 127 -1.03 -19.28 19.73
CA HIS A 127 0.02 -20.29 19.68
C HIS A 127 0.84 -20.28 20.98
N PRO A 128 1.25 -21.44 21.52
CA PRO A 128 1.99 -21.52 22.77
C PRO A 128 3.27 -20.67 22.83
N GLU A 129 3.93 -20.48 21.68
CA GLU A 129 5.17 -19.72 21.51
C GLU A 129 4.98 -18.21 21.36
N ASP A 130 3.74 -17.73 21.18
CA ASP A 130 3.45 -16.31 21.06
C ASP A 130 3.60 -15.63 22.44
N THR A 131 4.75 -14.99 22.64
CA THR A 131 5.14 -14.30 23.88
C THR A 131 5.18 -12.77 23.73
N GLY A 132 4.56 -12.27 22.66
CA GLY A 132 4.47 -10.84 22.36
C GLY A 132 5.78 -10.24 21.88
N PHE A 133 6.03 -10.30 20.56
CA PHE A 133 7.24 -9.71 19.97
C PHE A 133 7.38 -8.20 20.23
N ALA A 134 6.31 -7.44 20.06
CA ALA A 134 6.33 -5.98 20.16
C ALA A 134 6.36 -5.45 21.60
N ILE A 135 6.21 -6.32 22.61
CA ILE A 135 6.26 -5.97 24.03
C ILE A 135 7.59 -6.35 24.71
N LYS A 136 8.61 -6.74 23.93
CA LYS A 136 9.97 -7.06 24.43
C LYS A 136 10.81 -5.84 24.85
N GLY A 137 10.24 -4.65 24.89
CA GLY A 137 10.91 -3.44 25.38
C GLY A 137 11.81 -2.74 24.35
N TRP A 138 11.53 -2.89 23.06
CA TRP A 138 12.26 -2.24 21.98
C TRP A 138 12.26 -0.71 22.12
N LYS A 139 13.42 -0.08 21.90
CA LYS A 139 13.60 1.38 22.01
C LYS A 139 13.86 2.07 20.67
N ALA A 140 14.36 1.33 19.68
CA ALA A 140 14.64 1.85 18.35
C ALA A 140 14.62 0.70 17.33
N VAL A 141 14.34 1.05 16.07
CA VAL A 141 14.52 0.18 14.91
C VAL A 141 15.40 0.93 13.92
N ARG A 142 16.46 0.28 13.42
CA ARG A 142 17.38 0.85 12.43
C ARG A 142 17.29 0.01 11.17
N TRP A 143 17.16 0.67 10.02
CA TRP A 143 17.00 0.04 8.73
C TRP A 143 18.27 0.17 7.89
N GLU A 144 18.68 -0.94 7.28
CA GLU A 144 19.75 -1.00 6.29
C GLU A 144 19.25 -1.84 5.12
N ASN A 145 18.79 -1.18 4.05
CA ASN A 145 18.36 -1.89 2.85
C ASN A 145 19.57 -2.19 1.97
N SER A 146 19.78 -3.46 1.65
CA SER A 146 20.65 -3.91 0.56
C SER A 146 20.08 -3.51 -0.81
N GLY A 147 18.75 -3.45 -0.95
CA GLY A 147 18.10 -3.06 -2.20
C GLY A 147 16.59 -2.78 -2.06
N ILE A 148 16.05 -2.01 -3.00
CA ILE A 148 14.60 -1.79 -3.14
C ILE A 148 14.24 -1.91 -4.61
N ASN A 149 13.48 -2.95 -4.96
CA ASN A 149 12.98 -3.18 -6.30
C ASN A 149 11.53 -2.68 -6.40
N LEU A 150 11.27 -1.78 -7.35
CA LEU A 150 9.94 -1.21 -7.60
C LEU A 150 9.35 -1.86 -8.86
N CYS A 151 8.13 -2.39 -8.76
CA CYS A 151 7.41 -3.03 -9.86
C CYS A 151 5.95 -2.57 -9.89
N GLY A 152 5.67 -1.52 -10.67
CA GLY A 152 4.33 -0.95 -10.76
C GLY A 152 3.87 -0.43 -9.40
N ASP A 153 2.82 -1.03 -8.86
CA ASP A 153 2.21 -0.76 -7.56
C ASP A 153 2.82 -1.58 -6.40
N THR A 154 3.77 -2.47 -6.68
CA THR A 154 4.43 -3.31 -5.66
C THR A 154 5.91 -2.98 -5.50
N ALA A 155 6.45 -3.28 -4.32
CA ALA A 155 7.87 -3.15 -4.03
C ALA A 155 8.36 -4.30 -3.16
N LEU A 156 9.62 -4.69 -3.38
CA LEU A 156 10.35 -5.64 -2.54
C LEU A 156 11.59 -4.93 -1.99
N ALA A 157 11.80 -5.03 -0.68
CA ALA A 157 12.95 -4.45 0.00
C ALA A 157 13.62 -5.52 0.87
N MET A 158 14.94 -5.51 0.89
CA MET A 158 15.82 -6.37 1.70
C MET A 158 17.00 -5.54 2.18
#